data_AF-A0A1Y2U9H3-F1
#
_entry.id   AF-A0A1Y2U9H3-F1
#
_cell.length_a   1.000
_cell.length_b   1.000
_cell.length_c   1.000
_cell.angle_alpha   90.00
_cell.angle_beta   90.00
_cell.angle_gamma   90.00
#
_symmetry.space_group_name_H-M   'P 1'
#
loop_
_entity.id
_entity.type
_entity.pdbx_description
1 polymer ?
#
loop_
_entity_poly.entity_id
_entity_poly.type
_entity_poly.pdbx_seq_one_letter_code
_entity_poly.pdbx_strand_id
1 'polypeptide(L)'
;MPLRRLVVTGKDVPENLTLLFGQDKDGFSPTHTAIRHEILLRPPPGSPMDVMARSMKFDQNCPPWTPREASEEEVKEIESIRAMQETIRRHMGSRGVEDVTSNDMRAILVNNFGNRWAEMLQTYTTALNSMDRGVRPPGIYD
;
A
#
# COMPACT_ATOMS: atom_id res chain seq x y z
N MET A 1 7.95 -3.00 13.37
CA MET A 1 7.53 -4.39 13.03
C MET A 1 8.69 -5.15 12.38
N PRO A 2 9.07 -6.36 12.84
CA PRO A 2 10.27 -7.07 12.33
C PRO A 2 10.27 -7.34 10.83
N LEU A 3 9.16 -7.86 10.27
CA LEU A 3 9.05 -8.13 8.83
C LEU A 3 9.20 -6.85 8.00
N ARG A 4 8.56 -5.75 8.40
CA ARG A 4 8.73 -4.46 7.72
C ARG A 4 10.16 -3.98 7.74
N ARG A 5 10.88 -4.15 8.86
CA ARG A 5 12.29 -3.77 8.94
C ARG A 5 13.14 -4.54 7.93
N LEU A 6 12.85 -5.83 7.71
CA LEU A 6 13.51 -6.60 6.65
C LEU A 6 13.21 -5.98 5.28
N VAL A 7 11.95 -5.71 4.97
CA VAL A 7 11.55 -5.12 3.68
C VAL A 7 12.19 -3.74 3.44
N VAL A 8 12.10 -2.86 4.42
CA VAL A 8 12.63 -1.48 4.37
C VAL A 8 14.14 -1.46 4.14
N THR A 9 14.86 -2.47 4.63
CA THR A 9 16.32 -2.58 4.50
C THR A 9 16.76 -3.52 3.38
N GLY A 10 15.82 -4.01 2.55
CA GLY A 10 16.11 -4.95 1.46
C GLY A 10 16.62 -6.31 1.93
N LYS A 11 16.37 -6.66 3.19
CA LYS A 11 16.80 -7.90 3.85
C LYS A 11 15.69 -8.94 3.93
N ASP A 12 14.59 -8.75 3.24
CA ASP A 12 13.48 -9.70 3.09
C ASP A 12 13.83 -10.85 2.12
N VAL A 13 15.01 -11.45 2.31
CA VAL A 13 15.49 -12.61 1.55
C VAL A 13 15.01 -13.91 2.18
N PRO A 14 14.94 -15.03 1.43
CA PRO A 14 14.41 -16.30 1.93
C PRO A 14 15.04 -16.77 3.24
N GLU A 15 16.34 -16.56 3.42
CA GLU A 15 17.08 -16.93 4.63
C GLU A 15 16.57 -16.16 5.85
N ASN A 16 16.43 -14.83 5.74
CA ASN A 16 15.97 -13.99 6.84
C ASN A 16 14.48 -14.17 7.12
N LEU A 17 13.68 -14.42 6.08
CA LEU A 17 12.25 -14.75 6.24
C LEU A 17 12.08 -16.09 6.96
N THR A 18 12.90 -17.09 6.63
CA THR A 18 12.91 -18.39 7.32
C THR A 18 13.37 -18.24 8.77
N LEU A 19 14.35 -17.37 9.05
CA LEU A 19 14.75 -17.07 10.44
C LEU A 19 13.63 -16.40 11.24
N LEU A 20 12.84 -15.53 10.59
CA LEU A 20 11.77 -14.78 11.27
C LEU A 20 10.50 -15.60 11.49
N PHE A 21 10.12 -16.46 10.53
CA PHE A 21 8.84 -17.19 10.53
C PHE A 21 8.98 -18.70 10.70
N GLY A 22 10.21 -19.24 10.69
CA GLY A 22 10.44 -20.69 10.71
C GLY A 22 10.03 -21.34 9.38
N GLN A 23 9.47 -22.55 9.46
CA GLN A 23 9.03 -23.30 8.28
C GLN A 23 7.63 -22.92 7.78
N ASP A 24 6.90 -22.07 8.49
CA ASP A 24 5.58 -21.59 8.07
C ASP A 24 5.74 -20.48 7.02
N LYS A 25 5.79 -20.89 5.76
CA LYS A 25 5.94 -19.98 4.62
C LYS A 25 4.62 -19.36 4.17
N ASP A 26 3.51 -20.01 4.46
CA ASP A 26 2.20 -19.61 3.97
C ASP A 26 1.61 -18.48 4.82
N GLY A 27 1.93 -18.45 6.12
CA GLY A 27 1.41 -17.43 7.05
C GLY A 27 1.91 -16.00 6.79
N PHE A 28 3.11 -15.81 6.22
CA PHE A 28 3.69 -14.47 6.06
C PHE A 28 3.56 -13.88 4.67
N SER A 29 3.33 -14.69 3.63
CA SER A 29 3.33 -14.25 2.23
C SER A 29 2.39 -13.06 1.96
N PRO A 30 1.11 -13.06 2.40
CA PRO A 30 0.22 -11.93 2.16
C PRO A 30 0.68 -10.64 2.86
N THR A 31 1.20 -10.77 4.08
CA THR A 31 1.68 -9.63 4.87
C THR A 31 2.97 -9.06 4.28
N HIS A 32 3.88 -9.92 3.84
CA HIS A 32 5.12 -9.52 3.17
C HIS A 32 4.82 -8.80 1.86
N THR A 33 3.93 -9.34 1.02
CA THR A 33 3.49 -8.69 -0.22
C THR A 33 2.86 -7.32 0.05
N ALA A 34 1.96 -7.21 1.02
CA ALA A 34 1.33 -5.93 1.36
C ALA A 34 2.36 -4.87 1.79
N ILE A 35 3.34 -5.25 2.62
CA ILE A 35 4.41 -4.34 3.03
C ILE A 35 5.31 -3.99 1.84
N ARG A 36 5.64 -4.96 0.98
CA ARG A 36 6.43 -4.71 -0.24
C ARG A 36 5.74 -3.68 -1.13
N HIS A 37 4.45 -3.83 -1.35
CA HIS A 37 3.67 -2.86 -2.12
C HIS A 37 3.71 -1.48 -1.48
N GLU A 38 3.47 -1.38 -0.17
CA GLU A 38 3.53 -0.09 0.54
C GLU A 38 4.92 0.58 0.36
N ILE A 39 6.01 -0.15 0.59
CA ILE A 39 7.37 0.41 0.51
C ILE A 39 7.74 0.82 -0.92
N LEU A 40 7.30 0.05 -1.93
CA LEU A 40 7.53 0.37 -3.34
C LEU A 40 6.66 1.52 -3.86
N LEU A 41 5.42 1.63 -3.36
CA LEU A 41 4.52 2.74 -3.71
C LEU A 41 5.00 4.08 -3.13
N ARG A 42 5.71 4.05 -2.01
CA ARG A 42 6.13 5.23 -1.23
C ARG A 42 4.95 6.19 -0.97
N PRO A 43 3.93 5.78 -0.22
CA PRO A 43 2.77 6.61 0.08
C PRO A 43 3.18 7.99 0.62
N PRO A 44 2.58 9.08 0.14
CA PRO A 44 2.91 10.43 0.56
C PRO A 44 2.42 10.72 1.99
N PRO A 45 3.02 11.73 2.66
CA PRO A 45 2.46 12.32 3.87
C PRO A 45 1.01 12.76 3.65
N GLY A 46 0.07 12.18 4.38
CA GLY A 46 -1.38 12.45 4.20
C GLY A 46 -2.16 11.27 3.62
N SER A 47 -1.47 10.21 3.19
CA SER A 47 -2.13 8.95 2.84
C SER A 47 -2.48 8.14 4.09
N PRO A 48 -3.60 7.39 4.09
CA PRO A 48 -3.95 6.49 5.18
C PRO A 48 -2.82 5.51 5.57
N MET A 49 -2.10 4.95 4.58
CA MET A 49 -0.99 4.03 4.82
C MET A 49 0.15 4.68 5.59
N ASP A 50 0.62 5.85 5.15
CA ASP A 50 1.70 6.57 5.80
C ASP A 50 1.31 7.03 7.22
N VAL A 51 0.10 7.55 7.39
CA VAL A 51 -0.41 7.96 8.71
C VAL A 51 -0.49 6.77 9.66
N MET A 52 -0.98 5.62 9.19
CA MET A 52 -1.03 4.39 9.99
C MET A 52 0.38 3.93 10.38
N ALA A 53 1.32 3.89 9.42
CA ALA A 53 2.69 3.47 9.67
C ALA A 53 3.39 4.35 10.72
N ARG A 54 3.22 5.67 10.66
CA ARG A 54 3.73 6.60 11.67
C ARG A 54 3.05 6.42 13.02
N SER A 55 1.71 6.34 13.04
CA SER A 55 0.93 6.23 14.29
C SER A 55 1.28 4.96 15.05
N MET A 56 1.51 3.86 14.34
CA MET A 56 1.92 2.58 14.91
C MET A 56 3.44 2.46 15.12
N LYS A 57 4.20 3.54 14.84
CA LYS A 57 5.66 3.60 15.02
C LYS A 57 6.38 2.46 14.30
N PHE A 58 5.89 2.05 13.13
CA PHE A 58 6.40 0.88 12.43
C PHE A 58 7.87 1.00 12.03
N ASP A 59 8.27 2.23 11.69
CA ASP A 59 9.63 2.58 11.28
C ASP A 59 10.43 3.30 12.38
N GLN A 60 9.97 3.27 13.64
CA GLN A 60 10.73 3.83 14.74
C GLN A 60 12.07 3.11 14.90
N ASN A 61 13.15 3.88 14.96
CA ASN A 61 14.52 3.39 15.01
C ASN A 61 14.85 2.41 13.85
N CYS A 62 14.20 2.59 12.70
CA CYS A 62 14.53 1.80 11.51
C CYS A 62 15.87 2.29 10.95
N PRO A 63 16.76 1.37 10.51
CA PRO A 63 17.91 1.74 9.71
C PRO A 63 17.50 2.52 8.44
N PRO A 64 18.45 3.14 7.73
CA PRO A 64 18.16 3.85 6.49
C PRO A 64 17.32 3.02 5.52
N TRP A 65 16.27 3.65 4.97
CA TRP A 65 15.40 3.05 3.97
C TRP A 65 16.19 2.72 2.71
N THR A 66 16.47 1.43 2.54
CA THR A 66 17.27 0.84 1.46
C THR A 66 16.57 -0.41 0.94
N PRO A 67 15.28 -0.31 0.52
CA PRO A 67 14.56 -1.48 0.05
C PRO A 67 15.22 -2.04 -1.21
N ARG A 68 15.19 -3.37 -1.36
CA ARG A 68 15.62 -4.02 -2.60
C ARG A 68 14.75 -3.57 -3.76
N GLU A 69 15.32 -3.64 -4.97
CA GLU A 69 14.60 -3.42 -6.22
C GLU A 69 13.37 -4.32 -6.33
N ALA A 70 12.38 -3.85 -7.07
CA ALA A 70 11.16 -4.59 -7.34
C ALA A 70 11.46 -5.77 -8.28
N SER A 71 10.87 -6.94 -8.03
CA SER A 71 10.84 -8.02 -9.02
C SER A 71 9.92 -7.65 -10.20
N GLU A 72 9.98 -8.40 -11.30
CA GLU A 72 9.11 -8.17 -12.46
C GLU A 72 7.62 -8.26 -12.10
N GLU A 73 7.25 -9.18 -11.22
CA GLU A 73 5.89 -9.33 -10.70
C GLU A 73 5.49 -8.13 -9.84
N GLU A 74 6.36 -7.71 -8.93
CA GLU A 74 6.12 -6.53 -8.10
C GLU A 74 5.96 -5.28 -8.96
N VAL A 75 6.74 -5.13 -10.04
CA VAL A 75 6.58 -4.01 -11.00
C VAL A 75 5.19 -4.02 -11.62
N LYS A 76 4.71 -5.17 -12.13
CA LYS A 76 3.38 -5.29 -12.74
C LYS A 76 2.26 -4.95 -11.75
N GLU A 77 2.39 -5.42 -10.51
CA GLU A 77 1.41 -5.14 -9.44
C GLU A 77 1.40 -3.65 -9.07
N ILE A 78 2.57 -3.03 -8.93
CA ILE A 78 2.72 -1.60 -8.65
C ILE A 78 2.16 -0.75 -9.80
N GLU A 79 2.41 -1.13 -11.05
CA GLU A 79 1.82 -0.46 -12.22
C GLU A 79 0.30 -0.56 -12.22
N SER A 80 -0.26 -1.73 -11.90
CA SER A 80 -1.71 -1.91 -11.75
C SER A 80 -2.30 -0.99 -10.67
N ILE A 81 -1.62 -0.89 -9.52
CA ILE A 81 -2.04 0.01 -8.43
C ILE A 81 -1.97 1.47 -8.88
N ARG A 82 -0.89 1.90 -9.55
CA ARG A 82 -0.73 3.27 -10.06
C ARG A 82 -1.77 3.60 -11.13
N ALA A 83 -2.09 2.66 -12.02
CA ALA A 83 -3.16 2.82 -12.99
C ALA A 83 -4.52 3.01 -12.30
N MET A 84 -4.79 2.24 -11.25
CA MET A 84 -6.00 2.42 -10.44
C MET A 84 -6.04 3.78 -9.72
N GLN A 85 -4.92 4.25 -9.16
CA GLN A 85 -4.83 5.59 -8.58
C GLN A 85 -5.20 6.67 -9.60
N GLU A 86 -4.74 6.52 -10.85
CA GLU A 86 -5.07 7.43 -11.93
C GLU A 86 -6.56 7.38 -12.32
N THR A 87 -7.15 6.18 -12.38
CA THR A 87 -8.60 6.02 -12.58
C THR A 87 -9.39 6.71 -11.48
N ILE A 88 -8.98 6.59 -10.21
CA ILE A 88 -9.60 7.29 -9.08
C ILE A 88 -9.49 8.81 -9.27
N ARG A 89 -8.30 9.35 -9.59
CA ARG A 89 -8.11 10.79 -9.82
C ARG A 89 -9.01 11.32 -10.92
N ARG A 90 -9.12 10.61 -12.04
CA ARG A 90 -9.97 11.00 -13.17
C ARG A 90 -11.46 11.01 -12.82
N HIS A 91 -11.92 9.97 -12.12
CA HIS A 91 -13.31 9.88 -11.67
C HIS A 91 -13.67 11.02 -10.72
N MET A 92 -12.76 11.35 -9.78
CA MET A 92 -13.00 12.40 -8.80
C MET A 92 -12.88 13.81 -9.38
N GLY A 93 -11.98 14.02 -10.33
CA GLY A 93 -11.78 15.32 -10.98
C GLY A 93 -11.50 16.42 -9.96
N SER A 94 -12.26 17.51 -10.04
CA SER A 94 -12.09 18.68 -9.16
C SER A 94 -12.54 18.46 -7.72
N ARG A 95 -13.24 17.36 -7.40
CA ARG A 95 -13.64 17.04 -6.01
C ARG A 95 -12.45 16.65 -5.13
N GLY A 96 -11.31 16.28 -5.73
CA GLY A 96 -10.21 15.71 -4.97
C GLY A 96 -10.49 14.29 -4.48
N VAL A 97 -9.49 13.64 -3.90
CA VAL A 97 -9.52 12.21 -3.50
C VAL A 97 -9.77 12.00 -2.01
N GLU A 98 -9.78 13.09 -1.25
CA GLU A 98 -10.24 13.20 0.13
C GLU A 98 -11.69 12.72 0.28
N ASP A 99 -12.56 13.15 -0.65
CA ASP A 99 -14.02 12.99 -0.60
C ASP A 99 -14.55 11.74 -1.34
N VAL A 100 -13.69 10.72 -1.53
CA VAL A 100 -14.10 9.45 -2.16
C VAL A 100 -15.13 8.73 -1.29
N THR A 101 -16.29 8.43 -1.86
CA THR A 101 -17.39 7.71 -1.19
C THR A 101 -17.49 6.25 -1.65
N SER A 102 -18.32 5.45 -0.96
CA SER A 102 -18.66 4.09 -1.40
C SER A 102 -19.37 4.04 -2.75
N ASN A 103 -20.10 5.11 -3.12
CA ASN A 103 -20.74 5.23 -4.44
C ASN A 103 -19.69 5.50 -5.52
N ASP A 104 -18.68 6.33 -5.24
CA ASP A 104 -17.56 6.55 -6.15
C ASP A 104 -16.77 5.26 -6.37
N MET A 105 -16.47 4.52 -5.30
CA MET A 105 -15.83 3.20 -5.39
C MET A 105 -16.62 2.26 -6.32
N ARG A 106 -17.94 2.13 -6.08
CA ARG A 106 -18.79 1.27 -6.91
C ARG A 106 -18.78 1.70 -8.36
N ALA A 107 -18.92 3.01 -8.64
CA ALA A 107 -18.90 3.55 -9.99
C ALA A 107 -17.55 3.28 -10.69
N ILE A 108 -16.43 3.56 -10.02
CA ILE A 108 -15.08 3.30 -10.54
C ILE A 108 -14.92 1.83 -10.88
N LEU A 109 -15.24 0.94 -9.94
CA LEU A 109 -15.02 -0.49 -10.10
C LEU A 109 -15.92 -1.10 -11.19
N VAL A 110 -17.22 -0.78 -11.19
CA VAL A 110 -18.17 -1.34 -12.14
C VAL A 110 -17.96 -0.78 -13.55
N ASN A 111 -17.76 0.54 -13.69
CA ASN A 111 -17.66 1.18 -15.00
C ASN A 111 -16.35 0.83 -15.74
N ASN A 112 -15.26 0.57 -15.02
CA ASN A 112 -13.96 0.28 -15.65
C ASN A 112 -13.67 -1.22 -15.79
N PHE A 113 -14.26 -2.08 -14.94
CA PHE A 113 -13.90 -3.50 -14.87
C PHE A 113 -15.09 -4.46 -15.03
N GLY A 114 -16.32 -3.95 -15.10
CA GLY A 114 -17.51 -4.76 -15.41
C GLY A 114 -17.67 -5.95 -14.44
N ASN A 115 -17.71 -7.16 -14.99
CA ASN A 115 -17.85 -8.40 -14.21
C ASN A 115 -16.63 -8.73 -13.32
N ARG A 116 -15.46 -8.16 -13.61
CA ARG A 116 -14.21 -8.36 -12.84
C ARG A 116 -14.04 -7.39 -11.68
N TRP A 117 -15.04 -6.56 -11.41
CA TRP A 117 -14.95 -5.52 -10.38
C TRP A 117 -14.53 -6.06 -8.99
N ALA A 118 -14.98 -7.27 -8.63
CA ALA A 118 -14.66 -7.90 -7.36
C ALA A 118 -13.17 -8.27 -7.23
N GLU A 119 -12.54 -8.71 -8.33
CA GLU A 119 -11.10 -9.00 -8.39
C GLU A 119 -10.26 -7.74 -8.15
N MET A 120 -10.78 -6.59 -8.58
CA MET A 120 -10.09 -5.31 -8.51
C MET A 120 -10.22 -4.61 -7.16
N LEU A 121 -11.05 -5.13 -6.24
CA LEU A 121 -11.34 -4.48 -4.97
C LEU A 121 -10.09 -4.30 -4.10
N GLN A 122 -9.19 -5.30 -4.07
CA GLN A 122 -7.95 -5.19 -3.32
C GLN A 122 -7.02 -4.14 -3.93
N THR A 123 -6.88 -4.14 -5.26
CA THR A 123 -6.08 -3.14 -5.99
C THR A 123 -6.61 -1.72 -5.74
N TYR A 124 -7.93 -1.53 -5.79
CA TYR A 124 -8.59 -0.27 -5.46
C TYR A 124 -8.31 0.17 -4.02
N THR A 125 -8.43 -0.76 -3.06
CA THR A 125 -8.21 -0.46 -1.64
C THR A 125 -6.76 -0.03 -1.40
N THR A 126 -5.80 -0.77 -1.95
CA THR A 126 -4.37 -0.42 -1.88
C THR A 126 -4.08 0.92 -2.57
N ALA A 127 -4.68 1.15 -3.75
CA ALA A 127 -4.55 2.42 -4.47
C ALA A 127 -5.06 3.61 -3.65
N LEU A 128 -6.29 3.55 -3.16
CA LEU A 128 -6.90 4.64 -2.39
C LEU A 128 -6.15 4.91 -1.08
N ASN A 129 -5.71 3.86 -0.38
CA ASN A 129 -5.00 4.01 0.90
C ASN A 129 -3.56 4.50 0.75
N SER A 130 -2.98 4.40 -0.44
CA SER A 130 -1.63 4.90 -0.77
C SER A 130 -1.64 6.28 -1.41
N MET A 131 -2.80 6.87 -1.68
CA MET A 131 -2.93 8.24 -2.19
C MET A 131 -2.98 9.24 -1.05
N ASP A 132 -2.47 10.45 -1.27
CA ASP A 132 -2.67 11.56 -0.33
C ASP A 132 -4.17 11.90 -0.28
N ARG A 133 -4.76 11.78 0.91
CA ARG A 133 -6.17 12.10 1.17
C ARG A 133 -6.31 13.15 2.27
N GLY A 134 -5.22 13.83 2.62
CA GLY A 134 -5.20 14.81 3.71
C GLY A 134 -5.42 14.20 5.11
N VAL A 135 -5.18 12.89 5.27
CA VAL A 135 -5.31 12.23 6.58
C VAL A 135 -4.23 12.76 7.52
N ARG A 136 -4.62 13.17 8.73
CA ARG A 136 -3.68 13.67 9.74
C ARG A 136 -3.44 12.62 10.82
N PRO A 137 -2.22 12.52 11.39
CA PRO A 137 -1.97 11.69 12.56
C PRO A 137 -2.84 12.12 13.74
N PRO A 138 -3.36 11.18 14.55
CA PRO A 138 -4.04 11.53 15.79
C PRO A 138 -3.06 12.21 16.74
N GLY A 139 -3.31 13.47 17.10
CA GLY A 139 -2.55 14.19 18.14
C GLY A 139 -1.77 15.44 17.71
N ILE A 140 -1.99 15.98 16.51
CA ILE A 140 -1.61 17.37 16.19
C ILE A 140 -2.90 18.13 15.90
N TYR A 141 -3.52 18.62 16.98
CA TYR A 141 -4.44 19.75 16.90
C TYR A 141 -3.57 20.98 17.14
N ASP A 142 -3.61 21.93 16.21
CA ASP A 142 -3.07 23.28 16.43
C ASP A 142 -3.84 23.98 17.57
#